data_AF-A0A2V8LNC4-F1
#
_entry.id   AF-A0A2V8LNC4-F1
#
_cell.length_a   1.000
_cell.length_b   1.000
_cell.length_c   1.000
_cell.angle_alpha   90.00
_cell.angle_beta   90.00
_cell.angle_gamma   90.00
#
_symmetry.space_group_name_H-M   'P 1'
#
loop_
_entity.id
_entity.type
_entity.pdbx_description
1 polymer ?
#
loop_
_entity_poly.entity_id
_entity_poly.type
_entity_poly.pdbx_seq_one_letter_code
_entity_poly.pdbx_strand_id
1 'polypeptide(L)'
;MSRYRKIVWNEGMLLTPHHFQQWDNYYEELLSSRFASAAPYEWGVLDFQANNEAIANGNFDLIRCRAVMPDGVLIGVPETEPAPAPRPVMEHFGPDATKLDVHLAIPAKRSGAANFQRNGGAPDQNLRYLQSPGMVPDETTGENEQQLAFAQGNLRILLGDELTDGYSAIKIAELERTTTGQLKLGEQYIPPVLNIRASPWLEDMLRQLVEILITKSSSLGEQRRQRTTSLADFTGAEVAVFWLLHTVNSSIPNLAHLFRTPVLHPERLYFEMAELAGMLMTFTPDRHPKDIVRYEHKDLYGTFSQLIEQIRDMLETVIPTRCVPIFRKVS
;
A
#
# COMPACT_ATOMS: atom_id res chain seq x y z
N MET A 1 -0.83 -32.92 10.27
CA MET A 1 -2.27 -32.75 10.60
C MET A 1 -2.60 -31.27 10.49
N SER A 2 -3.73 -30.89 9.88
CA SER A 2 -4.14 -29.48 9.80
C SER A 2 -4.32 -28.91 11.22
N ARG A 3 -3.58 -27.84 11.54
CA ARG A 3 -3.54 -27.15 12.85
C ARG A 3 -4.77 -26.26 13.09
N TYR A 4 -5.65 -26.15 12.11
CA TYR A 4 -6.81 -25.26 12.15
C TYR A 4 -8.08 -26.06 12.28
N ARG A 5 -8.10 -26.91 13.30
CA ARG A 5 -9.25 -27.72 13.65
C ARG A 5 -9.98 -27.10 14.83
N LYS A 6 -11.30 -27.05 14.70
CA LYS A 6 -12.19 -26.64 15.77
C LYS A 6 -12.11 -27.65 16.93
N ILE A 7 -12.09 -27.13 18.14
CA ILE A 7 -12.10 -27.94 19.36
C ILE A 7 -13.51 -28.43 19.64
N VAL A 8 -13.62 -29.67 20.09
CA VAL A 8 -14.86 -30.22 20.66
C VAL A 8 -14.81 -30.02 22.18
N TRP A 9 -15.79 -29.29 22.71
CA TRP A 9 -15.93 -29.03 24.13
C TRP A 9 -16.90 -30.04 24.74
N ASN A 10 -16.39 -30.88 25.64
CA ASN A 10 -17.18 -31.91 26.31
C ASN A 10 -17.42 -31.53 27.77
N GLU A 11 -18.57 -31.95 28.31
CA GLU A 11 -18.85 -31.85 29.73
C GLU A 11 -17.81 -32.63 30.54
N GLY A 12 -17.35 -32.04 31.66
CA GLY A 12 -16.32 -32.63 32.51
C GLY A 12 -14.89 -32.59 31.98
N MET A 13 -14.63 -31.93 30.84
CA MET A 13 -13.28 -31.80 30.28
C MET A 13 -12.41 -30.87 31.15
N LEU A 14 -11.20 -31.33 31.51
CA LEU A 14 -10.21 -30.49 32.18
C LEU A 14 -9.60 -29.48 31.19
N LEU A 15 -9.71 -28.19 31.50
CA LEU A 15 -9.15 -27.12 30.69
C LEU A 15 -7.62 -27.07 30.81
N THR A 16 -6.94 -26.90 29.69
CA THR A 16 -5.49 -26.76 29.61
C THR A 16 -5.17 -25.60 28.67
N PRO A 17 -3.96 -24.99 28.75
CA PRO A 17 -3.55 -23.94 27.83
C PRO A 17 -3.67 -24.33 26.36
N HIS A 18 -3.47 -25.61 26.03
CA HIS A 18 -3.59 -26.13 24.67
C HIS A 18 -4.99 -25.94 24.09
N HIS A 19 -6.05 -26.01 24.90
CA HIS A 19 -7.41 -25.78 24.42
C HIS A 19 -7.59 -24.32 23.98
N PHE A 20 -7.12 -23.36 24.76
CA PHE A 20 -7.22 -21.95 24.37
C PHE A 20 -6.31 -21.62 23.19
N GLN A 21 -5.05 -22.08 23.20
CA GLN A 21 -4.13 -21.87 22.08
C GLN A 21 -4.64 -22.45 20.77
N GLN A 22 -5.24 -23.65 20.80
CA GLN A 22 -5.80 -24.28 19.61
C GLN A 22 -7.09 -23.58 19.16
N TRP A 23 -7.87 -23.04 20.10
CA TRP A 23 -9.03 -22.21 19.81
C TRP A 23 -8.62 -20.92 19.08
N ASP A 24 -7.63 -20.20 19.60
CA ASP A 24 -7.07 -18.99 18.97
C ASP A 24 -6.55 -19.28 17.56
N ASN A 25 -5.71 -20.31 17.42
CA ASN A 25 -5.17 -20.72 16.11
C ASN A 25 -6.27 -21.02 15.08
N TYR A 26 -7.37 -21.65 15.49
CA TYR A 26 -8.49 -21.93 14.59
C TYR A 26 -9.18 -20.65 14.11
N TYR A 27 -9.43 -19.68 15.00
CA TYR A 27 -10.11 -18.44 14.63
C TYR A 27 -9.21 -17.48 13.86
N GLU A 28 -7.93 -17.39 14.19
CA GLU A 28 -6.94 -16.63 13.40
C GLU A 28 -6.92 -17.10 11.95
N GLU A 29 -6.82 -18.42 11.73
CA GLU A 29 -6.82 -18.98 10.37
C GLU A 29 -8.18 -18.82 9.69
N LEU A 30 -9.29 -19.04 10.41
CA LEU A 30 -10.62 -18.86 9.85
C LEU A 30 -10.80 -17.43 9.35
N LEU A 31 -10.33 -16.43 10.10
CA LEU A 31 -10.36 -15.03 9.69
C LEU A 31 -9.45 -14.79 8.47
N SER A 32 -8.19 -15.21 8.54
CA SER A 32 -7.24 -15.07 7.42
C SER A 32 -7.76 -15.70 6.13
N SER A 33 -8.27 -16.94 6.20
CA SER A 33 -8.84 -17.66 5.07
C SER A 33 -10.09 -16.97 4.49
N ARG A 34 -10.95 -16.40 5.35
CA ARG A 34 -12.12 -15.63 4.90
C ARG A 34 -11.72 -14.35 4.19
N PHE A 35 -10.73 -13.61 4.70
CA PHE A 35 -10.24 -12.39 4.05
C PHE A 35 -9.54 -12.68 2.72
N ALA A 36 -8.64 -13.66 2.69
CA ALA A 36 -7.97 -14.11 1.46
C ALA A 36 -8.96 -14.63 0.39
N SER A 37 -10.13 -15.12 0.80
CA SER A 37 -11.19 -15.53 -0.12
C SER A 37 -12.09 -14.37 -0.58
N ALA A 38 -12.06 -13.23 0.10
CA ALA A 38 -12.98 -12.11 -0.12
C ALA A 38 -12.34 -10.93 -0.86
N ALA A 39 -11.03 -10.72 -0.68
CA ALA A 39 -10.29 -9.64 -1.31
C ALA A 39 -8.92 -10.14 -1.79
N PRO A 40 -8.47 -9.75 -3.00
CA PRO A 40 -7.09 -9.96 -3.40
C PRO A 40 -6.17 -8.99 -2.64
N TYR A 41 -4.89 -9.37 -2.50
CA TYR A 41 -3.85 -8.51 -1.90
C TYR A 41 -4.22 -8.03 -0.49
N GLU A 42 -4.67 -8.94 0.35
CA GLU A 42 -5.23 -8.71 1.68
C GLU A 42 -4.20 -8.34 2.78
N TRP A 43 -2.94 -8.13 2.40
CA TRP A 43 -1.83 -7.76 3.28
C TRP A 43 -1.16 -6.48 2.79
N GLY A 44 -0.56 -5.73 3.71
CA GLY A 44 0.05 -4.44 3.38
C GLY A 44 0.03 -3.45 4.54
N VAL A 45 0.59 -2.27 4.29
CA VAL A 45 0.65 -1.15 5.22
C VAL A 45 -0.65 -0.35 5.19
N LEU A 46 -1.16 -0.02 6.36
CA LEU A 46 -2.32 0.85 6.61
C LEU A 46 -1.89 2.24 7.07
N ASP A 47 -0.75 2.34 7.75
CA ASP A 47 -0.18 3.58 8.29
C ASP A 47 1.33 3.39 8.51
N PHE A 48 2.14 4.39 8.22
CA PHE A 48 3.59 4.32 8.37
C PHE A 48 4.22 5.68 8.63
N GLN A 49 5.08 5.74 9.65
CA GLN A 49 5.87 6.91 9.97
C GLN A 49 7.24 6.48 10.52
N ALA A 50 8.30 6.96 9.88
CA ALA A 50 9.67 6.81 10.36
C ALA A 50 10.26 8.15 10.79
N ASN A 51 11.30 8.09 11.62
CA ASN A 51 12.01 9.26 12.12
C ASN A 51 13.07 9.74 11.11
N ASN A 52 12.74 10.78 10.34
CA ASN A 52 13.64 11.33 9.31
C ASN A 52 14.96 11.86 9.90
N GLU A 53 14.96 12.39 11.12
CA GLU A 53 16.18 12.88 11.78
C GLU A 53 17.09 11.71 12.19
N ALA A 54 16.53 10.62 12.71
CA ALA A 54 17.29 9.41 13.00
C ALA A 54 17.90 8.82 11.73
N ILE A 55 17.13 8.79 10.62
CA ILE A 55 17.58 8.29 9.33
C ILE A 55 18.76 9.12 8.83
N ALA A 56 18.66 10.45 8.87
CA ALA A 56 19.76 11.34 8.49
C ALA A 56 21.04 11.10 9.33
N ASN A 57 20.88 10.65 10.58
CA ASN A 57 21.96 10.28 11.50
C ASN A 57 22.40 8.80 11.41
N GLY A 58 21.94 8.05 10.40
CA GLY A 58 22.38 6.67 10.14
C GLY A 58 21.63 5.57 10.87
N ASN A 59 20.45 5.85 11.43
CA ASN A 59 19.59 4.87 12.09
C ASN A 59 18.18 4.88 11.51
N PHE A 60 17.64 3.70 11.19
CA PHE A 60 16.21 3.58 10.90
C PHE A 60 15.45 3.42 12.22
N ASP A 61 14.57 4.36 12.51
CA ASP A 61 13.76 4.40 13.72
C ASP A 61 12.27 4.54 13.34
N LEU A 62 11.46 3.58 13.82
CA LEU A 62 10.05 3.45 13.46
C LEU A 62 9.18 4.12 14.53
N ILE A 63 8.47 5.18 14.15
CA ILE A 63 7.58 5.91 15.06
C ILE A 63 6.20 5.24 15.12
N ARG A 64 5.65 4.92 13.94
CA ARG A 64 4.31 4.36 13.81
C ARG A 64 4.25 3.39 12.64
N CYS A 65 3.58 2.27 12.84
CA CYS A 65 3.23 1.38 11.74
C CYS A 65 1.97 0.61 12.06
N ARG A 66 1.00 0.65 11.17
CA ARG A 66 -0.12 -0.30 11.16
C ARG A 66 -0.02 -1.10 9.88
N ALA A 67 0.04 -2.42 9.99
CA ALA A 67 0.19 -3.29 8.84
C ALA A 67 -0.46 -4.65 9.07
N VAL A 68 -0.94 -5.26 7.98
CA VAL A 68 -1.25 -6.69 7.92
C VAL A 68 -0.05 -7.37 7.27
N MET A 69 0.59 -8.28 7.98
CA MET A 69 1.73 -9.05 7.48
C MET A 69 1.27 -10.08 6.44
N PRO A 70 2.16 -10.60 5.57
CA PRO A 70 1.79 -11.64 4.59
C PRO A 70 1.22 -12.93 5.20
N ASP A 71 1.54 -13.22 6.47
CA ASP A 71 0.96 -14.33 7.23
C ASP A 71 -0.32 -13.95 8.01
N GLY A 72 -0.90 -12.79 7.73
CA GLY A 72 -2.18 -12.31 8.26
C GLY A 72 -2.11 -11.64 9.64
N VAL A 73 -0.95 -11.61 10.29
CA VAL A 73 -0.82 -10.95 11.59
C VAL A 73 -0.92 -9.44 11.46
N LEU A 74 -1.77 -8.85 12.30
CA LEU A 74 -1.90 -7.41 12.45
C LEU A 74 -0.78 -6.89 13.36
N ILE A 75 -0.07 -5.86 12.88
CA ILE A 75 0.89 -5.09 13.66
C ILE A 75 0.32 -3.69 13.88
N GLY A 76 0.40 -3.20 15.12
CA GLY A 76 0.05 -1.84 15.50
C GLY A 76 1.10 -1.22 16.42
N VAL A 77 2.03 -0.45 15.85
CA VAL A 77 3.04 0.31 16.59
C VAL A 77 2.62 1.79 16.64
N PRO A 78 2.59 2.46 17.81
CA PRO A 78 2.84 1.93 19.17
C PRO A 78 1.57 1.40 19.88
N GLU A 79 0.43 1.33 19.18
CA GLU A 79 -0.90 1.13 19.78
C GLU A 79 -1.05 -0.21 20.52
N THR A 80 -0.61 -1.31 19.91
CA THR A 80 -0.71 -2.67 20.46
C THR A 80 0.66 -3.30 20.72
N GLU A 81 1.70 -2.79 20.05
CA GLU A 81 3.07 -3.30 20.08
C GLU A 81 4.03 -2.13 20.31
N PRO A 82 5.09 -2.28 21.11
CA PRO A 82 6.13 -1.27 21.19
C PRO A 82 6.89 -1.18 19.87
N ALA A 83 7.48 -0.02 19.59
CA ALA A 83 8.36 0.14 18.44
C ALA A 83 9.58 -0.80 18.55
N PRO A 84 10.02 -1.41 17.44
CA PRO A 84 11.27 -2.16 17.42
C PRO A 84 12.45 -1.23 17.71
N ALA A 85 13.55 -1.80 18.21
CA ALA A 85 14.75 -1.02 18.47
C ALA A 85 15.27 -0.32 17.19
N PRO A 86 15.77 0.92 17.28
CA PRO A 86 16.39 1.60 16.15
C PRO A 86 17.50 0.75 15.52
N ARG A 87 17.52 0.70 14.19
CA ARG A 87 18.46 -0.14 13.43
C ARG A 87 19.53 0.72 12.76
N PRO A 88 20.81 0.60 13.14
CA PRO A 88 21.90 1.24 12.39
C PRO A 88 21.95 0.72 10.96
N VAL A 89 22.02 1.61 9.98
CA VAL A 89 21.94 1.23 8.55
C VAL A 89 23.26 1.34 7.81
N MET A 90 24.24 2.06 8.37
CA MET A 90 25.49 2.39 7.67
C MET A 90 26.32 1.16 7.30
N GLU A 91 26.33 0.11 8.13
CA GLU A 91 27.06 -1.13 7.86
C GLU A 91 26.44 -1.95 6.72
N HIS A 92 25.14 -1.76 6.47
CA HIS A 92 24.39 -2.44 5.41
C HIS A 92 24.26 -1.59 4.14
N PHE A 93 24.54 -0.28 4.21
CA PHE A 93 24.46 0.62 3.07
C PHE A 93 25.82 0.86 2.42
N GLY A 94 26.26 -0.11 1.60
CA GLY A 94 27.53 -0.03 0.86
C GLY A 94 27.68 1.27 0.05
N PRO A 95 28.93 1.73 -0.20
CA PRO A 95 29.18 3.03 -0.84
C PRO A 95 28.68 3.10 -2.30
N ASP A 96 28.63 1.97 -2.99
CA ASP A 96 28.18 1.86 -4.39
C ASP A 96 26.68 1.58 -4.51
N ALA A 97 26.00 1.27 -3.40
CA ALA A 97 24.57 1.00 -3.41
C ALA A 97 23.80 2.34 -3.52
N THR A 98 22.81 2.35 -4.40
CA THR A 98 21.93 3.52 -4.59
C THR A 98 20.74 3.51 -3.63
N LYS A 99 20.32 2.31 -3.23
CA LYS A 99 19.13 2.05 -2.41
C LYS A 99 19.44 0.99 -1.36
N LEU A 100 18.81 1.12 -0.20
CA LEU A 100 18.81 0.10 0.85
C LEU A 100 17.37 -0.22 1.27
N ASP A 101 16.99 -1.48 1.15
CA ASP A 101 15.65 -1.94 1.49
C ASP A 101 15.48 -2.09 3.00
N VAL A 102 14.35 -1.62 3.52
CA VAL A 102 13.98 -1.73 4.93
C VAL A 102 12.69 -2.53 5.08
N HIS A 103 12.77 -3.59 5.88
CA HIS A 103 11.68 -4.51 6.11
C HIS A 103 11.24 -4.46 7.58
N LEU A 104 9.93 -4.43 7.80
CA LEU A 104 9.34 -4.80 9.08
C LEU A 104 9.16 -6.31 9.08
N ALA A 105 9.67 -6.98 10.11
CA ALA A 105 9.65 -8.42 10.21
C ALA A 105 9.23 -8.90 11.60
N ILE A 106 8.67 -10.10 11.62
CA ILE A 106 8.36 -10.87 12.83
C ILE A 106 8.76 -12.33 12.58
N PRO A 107 9.35 -13.06 13.54
CA PRO A 107 9.70 -14.48 13.35
C PRO A 107 8.50 -15.29 12.87
N ALA A 108 8.71 -16.11 11.84
CA ALA A 108 7.65 -16.90 11.22
C ALA A 108 6.99 -17.83 12.25
N LYS A 109 5.66 -17.99 12.15
CA LYS A 109 4.91 -18.90 13.03
C LYS A 109 5.33 -20.34 12.74
N ARG A 110 5.97 -21.01 13.71
CA ARG A 110 6.47 -22.38 13.57
C ARG A 110 5.42 -23.40 13.99
N SER A 111 5.20 -24.42 13.16
CA SER A 111 4.29 -25.52 13.48
C SER A 111 4.99 -26.56 14.36
N GLY A 112 4.32 -27.04 15.41
CA GLY A 112 4.87 -28.04 16.32
C GLY A 112 6.06 -27.57 17.19
N ALA A 113 6.39 -26.28 17.15
CA ALA A 113 7.48 -25.69 17.92
C ALA A 113 6.98 -24.51 18.77
N ALA A 114 7.83 -24.08 19.71
CA ALA A 114 7.55 -22.91 20.55
C ALA A 114 7.50 -21.63 19.70
N ASN A 115 6.42 -20.86 19.88
CA ASN A 115 6.24 -19.52 19.29
C ASN A 115 6.21 -18.41 20.35
N PHE A 116 6.00 -18.78 21.62
CA PHE A 116 5.87 -17.87 22.75
C PHE A 116 7.03 -18.10 23.72
N GLN A 117 7.53 -17.03 24.32
CA GLN A 117 8.48 -17.09 25.42
C GLN A 117 7.89 -17.88 26.59
N ARG A 118 8.71 -18.78 27.14
CA ARG A 118 8.37 -19.52 28.36
C ARG A 118 8.33 -18.56 29.54
N ASN A 119 7.40 -18.78 30.48
CA ASN A 119 7.33 -17.99 31.70
C ASN A 119 8.67 -17.99 32.45
N GLY A 120 9.20 -16.80 32.76
CA GLY A 120 10.50 -16.59 33.39
C GLY A 120 11.71 -16.96 32.53
N GLY A 121 11.53 -17.34 31.26
CA GLY A 121 12.62 -17.62 30.32
C GLY A 121 13.29 -16.34 29.84
N ALA A 122 14.55 -16.42 29.39
CA ALA A 122 15.20 -15.30 28.72
C ALA A 122 14.53 -14.99 27.37
N PRO A 123 14.54 -13.72 26.90
CA PRO A 123 14.08 -13.38 25.56
C PRO A 123 14.87 -14.16 24.50
N ASP A 124 14.17 -14.87 23.61
CA ASP A 124 14.77 -15.61 22.50
C ASP A 124 14.39 -14.94 21.18
N GLN A 125 15.39 -14.66 20.37
CA GLN A 125 15.24 -13.99 19.10
C GLN A 125 14.47 -14.82 18.06
N ASN A 126 14.36 -16.13 18.22
CA ASN A 126 13.64 -16.99 17.28
C ASN A 126 12.17 -17.20 17.65
N LEU A 127 11.72 -16.63 18.77
CA LEU A 127 10.33 -16.70 19.20
C LEU A 127 9.53 -15.55 18.61
N ARG A 128 8.34 -15.87 18.10
CA ARG A 128 7.43 -14.90 17.50
C ARG A 128 6.89 -13.90 18.51
N TYR A 129 6.60 -14.36 19.72
CA TYR A 129 6.04 -13.56 20.80
C TYR A 129 6.89 -13.66 22.08
N LEU A 130 7.14 -12.51 22.69
CA LEU A 130 7.75 -12.33 24.00
C LEU A 130 6.65 -12.10 25.05
N GLN A 131 6.96 -12.33 26.33
CA GLN A 131 6.04 -12.03 27.42
C GLN A 131 6.18 -10.57 27.86
N SER A 132 5.05 -9.87 27.91
CA SER A 132 4.95 -8.52 28.45
C SER A 132 3.91 -8.49 29.57
N PRO A 133 4.28 -8.17 30.82
CA PRO A 133 3.32 -8.12 31.92
C PRO A 133 2.42 -6.87 31.80
N GLY A 134 1.14 -7.02 32.10
CA GLY A 134 0.21 -5.89 32.22
C GLY A 134 -0.85 -6.14 33.28
N MET A 135 -1.28 -5.07 33.95
CA MET A 135 -2.37 -5.10 34.92
C MET A 135 -3.70 -4.90 34.20
N VAL A 136 -4.67 -5.77 34.47
CA VAL A 136 -6.00 -5.74 33.85
C VAL A 136 -7.05 -5.66 34.95
N PRO A 137 -7.85 -4.59 35.01
CA PRO A 137 -8.99 -4.53 35.92
C PRO A 137 -10.08 -5.53 35.50
N ASP A 138 -10.89 -5.97 36.46
CA ASP A 138 -12.11 -6.72 36.13
C ASP A 138 -13.12 -5.79 35.43
N GLU A 139 -13.53 -6.12 34.22
CA GLU A 139 -14.50 -5.32 33.45
C GLU A 139 -15.91 -5.31 34.08
N THR A 140 -16.22 -6.25 34.98
CA THR A 140 -17.51 -6.29 35.69
C THR A 140 -17.59 -5.25 36.80
N THR A 141 -16.48 -5.04 37.53
CA THR A 141 -16.44 -4.19 38.73
C THR A 141 -15.62 -2.91 38.56
N GLY A 142 -14.67 -2.88 37.61
CA GLY A 142 -13.69 -1.82 37.45
C GLY A 142 -12.58 -1.82 38.51
N GLU A 143 -12.56 -2.82 39.38
CA GLU A 143 -11.62 -2.95 40.50
C GLU A 143 -10.80 -4.25 40.36
N ASN A 144 -9.98 -4.56 41.37
CA ASN A 144 -9.23 -5.82 41.47
C ASN A 144 -8.33 -6.13 40.28
N GLU A 145 -7.40 -5.22 39.95
CA GLU A 145 -6.45 -5.44 38.87
C GLU A 145 -5.66 -6.74 39.05
N GLN A 146 -5.63 -7.56 38.00
CA GLN A 146 -4.83 -8.78 37.94
C GLN A 146 -3.68 -8.63 36.97
N GLN A 147 -2.52 -9.17 37.34
CA GLN A 147 -1.38 -9.21 36.46
C GLN A 147 -1.53 -10.35 35.44
N LEU A 148 -1.60 -10.00 34.16
CA LEU A 148 -1.58 -10.93 33.03
C LEU A 148 -0.27 -10.83 32.26
N ALA A 149 0.12 -11.92 31.60
CA ALA A 149 1.25 -11.95 30.67
C ALA A 149 0.71 -11.90 29.23
N PHE A 150 0.89 -10.76 28.58
CA PHE A 150 0.51 -10.54 27.20
C PHE A 150 1.59 -11.04 26.23
N ALA A 151 1.15 -11.46 25.05
CA ALA A 151 2.04 -11.80 23.95
C ALA A 151 2.41 -10.52 23.18
N GLN A 152 3.65 -10.08 23.33
CA GLN A 152 4.21 -8.97 22.58
C GLN A 152 4.94 -9.50 21.34
N GLY A 153 4.65 -8.98 20.16
CA GLY A 153 5.36 -9.30 18.93
C GLY A 153 6.86 -9.02 19.03
N ASN A 154 7.68 -10.00 18.65
CA ASN A 154 9.13 -9.84 18.54
C ASN A 154 9.48 -9.13 17.21
N LEU A 155 9.01 -7.89 17.07
CA LEU A 155 9.13 -7.09 15.85
C LEU A 155 10.57 -6.64 15.61
N ARG A 156 10.97 -6.59 14.34
CA ARG A 156 12.32 -6.17 13.92
C ARG A 156 12.30 -5.32 12.67
N ILE A 157 13.30 -4.48 12.59
CA ILE A 157 13.72 -3.85 11.34
C ILE A 157 14.87 -4.69 10.77
N LEU A 158 14.65 -5.26 9.59
CA LEU A 158 15.66 -5.99 8.83
C LEU A 158 16.06 -5.17 7.60
N LEU A 159 17.34 -5.17 7.26
CA LEU A 159 17.90 -4.44 6.14
C LEU A 159 18.27 -5.40 5.02
N GLY A 160 17.99 -5.03 3.76
CA GLY A 160 18.48 -5.69 2.55
C GLY A 160 18.65 -7.22 2.63
N ASP A 161 19.89 -7.64 2.88
CA ASP A 161 20.39 -9.02 2.87
C ASP A 161 20.03 -9.87 4.10
N GLU A 162 19.47 -9.25 5.14
CA GLU A 162 19.10 -9.93 6.39
C GLU A 162 17.81 -10.74 6.26
N LEU A 163 17.06 -10.55 5.17
CA LEU A 163 15.80 -11.24 4.96
C LEU A 163 16.03 -12.73 4.67
N THR A 164 15.51 -13.58 5.55
CA THR A 164 15.58 -15.04 5.45
C THR A 164 14.19 -15.66 5.61
N ASP A 165 14.02 -16.92 5.20
CA ASP A 165 12.75 -17.67 5.30
C ASP A 165 12.24 -17.84 6.75
N GLY A 166 13.04 -17.48 7.75
CA GLY A 166 12.67 -17.52 9.17
C GLY A 166 11.71 -16.41 9.63
N TYR A 167 11.32 -15.49 8.74
CA TYR A 167 10.50 -14.34 9.07
C TYR A 167 9.27 -14.21 8.16
N SER A 168 8.18 -13.69 8.73
CA SER A 168 7.15 -13.00 7.96
C SER A 168 7.54 -11.52 7.90
N ALA A 169 7.66 -10.96 6.70
CA ALA A 169 8.19 -9.62 6.51
C ALA A 169 7.47 -8.86 5.41
N ILE A 170 7.42 -7.54 5.56
CA ILE A 170 6.96 -6.60 4.55
C ILE A 170 8.01 -5.51 4.36
N LYS A 171 8.35 -5.21 3.11
CA LYS A 171 9.19 -4.06 2.79
C LYS A 171 8.36 -2.80 3.03
N ILE A 172 8.83 -1.95 3.94
CA ILE A 172 8.11 -0.76 4.41
C ILE A 172 8.72 0.54 3.88
N ALA A 173 10.01 0.52 3.54
CA ALA A 173 10.71 1.67 3.01
C ALA A 173 11.92 1.26 2.16
N GLU A 174 12.39 2.22 1.35
CA GLU A 174 13.74 2.23 0.78
C GLU A 174 14.47 3.45 1.37
N LEU A 175 15.76 3.31 1.63
CA LEU A 175 16.64 4.43 1.96
C LEU A 175 17.53 4.77 0.78
N GLU A 176 17.74 6.06 0.57
CA GLU A 176 18.57 6.61 -0.50
C GLU A 176 19.58 7.61 0.06
N ARG A 177 20.71 7.75 -0.61
CA ARG A 177 21.69 8.81 -0.34
C ARG A 177 21.33 10.04 -1.16
N THR A 178 21.25 11.20 -0.51
CA THR A 178 21.18 12.49 -1.20
C THR A 178 22.49 12.78 -1.93
N THR A 179 22.49 13.80 -2.79
CA THR A 179 23.71 14.34 -3.41
C THR A 179 24.73 14.85 -2.39
N THR A 180 24.29 15.21 -1.18
CA THR A 180 25.13 15.61 -0.05
C THR A 180 25.60 14.41 0.81
N GLY A 181 25.22 13.19 0.44
CA GLY A 181 25.59 11.95 1.13
C GLY A 181 24.76 11.65 2.39
N GLN A 182 23.77 12.48 2.71
CA GLN A 182 22.83 12.22 3.82
C GLN A 182 21.83 11.15 3.43
N LEU A 183 21.37 10.37 4.41
CA LEU A 183 20.34 9.36 4.19
C LEU A 183 18.94 9.98 4.28
N LYS A 184 18.04 9.53 3.41
CA LYS A 184 16.61 9.86 3.44
C LYS A 184 15.77 8.66 3.01
N LEU A 185 14.46 8.73 3.25
CA LEU A 185 13.50 7.82 2.62
C LEU A 185 13.49 8.04 1.10
N GLY A 186 13.46 6.95 0.35
CA GLY A 186 13.32 6.96 -1.10
C GLY A 186 11.94 7.46 -1.51
N GLU A 187 11.91 8.41 -2.44
CA GLU A 187 10.66 9.01 -2.94
C GLU A 187 10.02 8.15 -4.04
N GLN A 188 10.80 7.25 -4.64
CA GLN A 188 10.40 6.37 -5.74
C GLN A 188 10.05 4.96 -5.26
N TYR A 189 9.51 4.86 -4.05
CA TYR A 189 9.08 3.61 -3.46
C TYR A 189 7.79 3.82 -2.70
N ILE A 190 6.84 2.92 -2.93
CA ILE A 190 5.59 2.85 -2.17
C ILE A 190 5.48 1.41 -1.69
N PRO A 191 5.40 1.16 -0.36
CA PRO A 191 5.21 -0.19 0.14
C PRO A 191 3.88 -0.76 -0.35
N PRO A 192 3.69 -2.09 -0.30
CA PRO A 192 2.36 -2.67 -0.45
C PRO A 192 1.43 -2.02 0.57
N VAL A 193 0.39 -1.30 0.11
CA VAL A 193 -0.56 -0.60 0.99
C VAL A 193 -1.97 -1.17 0.83
N LEU A 194 -2.69 -1.23 1.95
CA LEU A 194 -4.11 -1.59 1.97
C LEU A 194 -5.04 -0.39 1.83
N ASN A 195 -4.50 0.82 2.00
CA ASN A 195 -5.20 2.08 1.81
C ASN A 195 -4.28 3.08 1.11
N ILE A 196 -4.73 3.73 0.03
CA ILE A 196 -3.92 4.72 -0.69
C ILE A 196 -3.42 5.85 0.22
N ARG A 197 -4.16 6.18 1.29
CA ARG A 197 -3.79 7.22 2.27
C ARG A 197 -2.57 6.87 3.11
N ALA A 198 -2.13 5.61 3.11
CA ALA A 198 -0.85 5.22 3.70
C ALA A 198 0.35 5.73 2.88
N SER A 199 0.12 6.22 1.66
CA SER A 199 1.12 6.82 0.78
C SER A 199 0.72 8.25 0.39
N PRO A 200 1.44 9.28 0.88
CA PRO A 200 1.20 10.67 0.47
C PRO A 200 1.28 10.84 -1.06
N TRP A 201 2.17 10.09 -1.72
CA TRP A 201 2.34 10.14 -3.16
C TRP A 201 1.08 9.68 -3.91
N LEU A 202 0.45 8.56 -3.49
CA LEU A 202 -0.78 8.07 -4.14
C LEU A 202 -1.95 9.03 -3.93
N GLU A 203 -2.08 9.58 -2.73
CA GLU A 203 -3.12 10.57 -2.41
C GLU A 203 -2.97 11.84 -3.25
N ASP A 204 -1.75 12.39 -3.32
CA ASP A 204 -1.45 13.57 -4.12
C ASP A 204 -1.63 13.31 -5.62
N MET A 205 -1.23 12.13 -6.11
CA MET A 205 -1.40 11.73 -7.50
C MET A 205 -2.88 11.67 -7.88
N LEU A 206 -3.72 11.04 -7.05
CA LEU A 206 -5.17 10.97 -7.29
C LEU A 206 -5.80 12.36 -7.27
N ARG A 207 -5.43 13.22 -6.31
CA ARG A 207 -5.90 14.61 -6.26
C ARG A 207 -5.55 15.34 -7.57
N GLN A 208 -4.29 15.29 -7.99
CA GLN A 208 -3.82 15.93 -9.21
C GLN A 208 -4.53 15.39 -10.46
N LEU A 209 -4.76 14.07 -10.56
CA LEU A 209 -5.50 13.48 -11.67
C LEU A 209 -6.92 14.05 -11.77
N VAL A 210 -7.63 14.14 -10.64
CA VAL A 210 -8.99 14.72 -10.60
C VAL A 210 -8.96 16.19 -11.04
N GLU A 211 -7.98 16.98 -10.59
CA GLU A 211 -7.80 18.39 -10.98
C GLU A 211 -7.53 18.54 -12.49
N ILE A 212 -6.67 17.69 -13.05
CA ILE A 212 -6.36 17.65 -14.49
C ILE A 212 -7.63 17.36 -15.29
N LEU A 213 -8.42 16.37 -14.88
CA LEU A 213 -9.67 16.01 -15.57
C LEU A 213 -10.71 17.13 -15.50
N ILE A 214 -10.88 17.79 -14.34
CA ILE A 214 -11.82 18.92 -14.19
C ILE A 214 -11.40 20.09 -15.09
N THR A 215 -10.09 20.40 -15.13
CA THR A 215 -9.54 21.45 -15.99
C THR A 215 -9.77 21.11 -17.46
N LYS A 216 -9.54 19.85 -17.84
CA LYS A 216 -9.76 19.37 -19.20
C LYS A 216 -11.22 19.42 -19.62
N SER A 217 -12.13 18.98 -18.74
CA SER A 217 -13.58 19.08 -18.94
C SER A 217 -14.03 20.51 -19.21
N SER A 218 -13.55 21.47 -18.39
CA SER A 218 -13.88 22.89 -18.54
C SER A 218 -13.41 23.45 -19.88
N SER A 219 -12.16 23.15 -20.26
CA SER A 219 -11.58 23.59 -21.54
C SER A 219 -12.35 23.05 -22.75
N LEU A 220 -12.64 21.74 -22.76
CA LEU A 220 -13.40 21.10 -23.85
C LEU A 220 -14.86 21.60 -23.90
N GLY A 221 -15.46 21.85 -22.75
CA GLY A 221 -16.80 22.42 -22.63
C GLY A 221 -16.90 23.84 -23.19
N GLU A 222 -15.90 24.69 -22.91
CA GLU A 222 -15.81 26.04 -23.46
C GLU A 222 -15.62 26.02 -24.98
N GLN A 223 -14.68 25.20 -25.47
CA GLN A 223 -14.44 25.01 -26.91
C GLN A 223 -15.72 24.61 -27.66
N ARG A 224 -16.55 23.75 -27.05
CA ARG A 224 -17.84 23.34 -27.61
C ARG A 224 -18.85 24.48 -27.63
N ARG A 225 -18.96 25.28 -26.56
CA ARG A 225 -19.89 26.42 -26.48
C ARG A 225 -19.58 27.47 -27.54
N GLN A 226 -18.30 27.78 -27.76
CA GLN A 226 -17.85 28.75 -28.78
C GLN A 226 -18.19 28.31 -30.21
N ARG A 227 -18.16 27.00 -30.50
CA ARG A 227 -18.46 26.46 -31.84
C ARG A 227 -19.95 26.25 -32.10
N THR A 228 -20.73 25.91 -31.07
CA THR A 228 -22.18 25.68 -31.19
C THR A 228 -22.96 26.95 -31.61
N THR A 229 -22.37 28.14 -31.46
CA THR A 229 -22.94 29.39 -31.99
C THR A 229 -22.99 29.43 -33.52
N SER A 230 -22.23 28.58 -34.21
CA SER A 230 -22.30 28.36 -35.66
C SER A 230 -23.07 27.06 -35.93
N LEU A 231 -24.37 27.17 -36.20
CA LEU A 231 -25.31 26.04 -36.37
C LEU A 231 -25.08 25.17 -37.63
N ALA A 232 -24.06 25.45 -38.44
CA ALA A 232 -24.06 25.02 -39.85
C ALA A 232 -23.22 23.78 -40.20
N ASP A 233 -22.24 23.31 -39.42
CA ASP A 233 -21.43 22.15 -39.85
C ASP A 233 -20.85 21.35 -38.69
N PHE A 234 -21.49 20.23 -38.32
CA PHE A 234 -20.93 19.29 -37.34
C PHE A 234 -19.81 18.47 -37.99
N THR A 235 -18.56 18.87 -37.77
CA THR A 235 -17.41 18.22 -38.43
C THR A 235 -16.98 16.94 -37.68
N GLY A 236 -16.28 16.01 -38.36
CA GLY A 236 -15.74 14.80 -37.71
C GLY A 236 -14.80 15.10 -36.52
N ALA A 237 -14.13 16.26 -36.54
CA ALA A 237 -13.32 16.72 -35.42
C ALA A 237 -14.15 17.11 -34.18
N GLU A 238 -15.40 17.56 -34.37
CA GLU A 238 -16.30 17.88 -33.26
C GLU A 238 -16.87 16.63 -32.60
N VAL A 239 -17.07 15.56 -33.37
CA VAL A 239 -17.42 14.24 -32.84
C VAL A 239 -16.30 13.70 -31.95
N ALA A 240 -15.03 13.84 -32.37
CA ALA A 240 -13.89 13.43 -31.54
C ALA A 240 -13.80 14.23 -30.22
N VAL A 241 -13.96 15.56 -30.27
CA VAL A 241 -13.98 16.41 -29.07
C VAL A 241 -15.15 16.07 -28.15
N PHE A 242 -16.33 15.77 -28.71
CA PHE A 242 -17.50 15.34 -27.93
C PHE A 242 -17.24 14.02 -27.21
N TRP A 243 -16.68 13.02 -27.88
CA TRP A 243 -16.34 11.73 -27.27
C TRP A 243 -15.27 11.88 -26.19
N LEU A 244 -14.24 12.72 -26.42
CA LEU A 244 -13.24 13.00 -25.39
C LEU A 244 -13.86 13.67 -24.16
N LEU A 245 -14.72 14.67 -24.38
CA LEU A 245 -15.46 15.33 -23.30
C LEU A 245 -16.35 14.34 -22.54
N HIS A 246 -17.01 13.42 -23.26
CA HIS A 246 -17.79 12.35 -22.65
C HIS A 246 -16.92 11.44 -21.79
N THR A 247 -15.79 10.95 -22.29
CA THR A 247 -14.82 10.13 -21.54
C THR A 247 -14.36 10.84 -20.27
N VAL A 248 -13.91 12.09 -20.37
CA VAL A 248 -13.44 12.87 -19.22
C VAL A 248 -14.57 13.08 -18.21
N ASN A 249 -15.75 13.50 -18.65
CA ASN A 249 -16.88 13.77 -17.76
C ASN A 249 -17.41 12.52 -17.06
N SER A 250 -17.36 11.36 -17.71
CA SER A 250 -17.79 10.10 -17.12
C SER A 250 -16.81 9.58 -16.05
N SER A 251 -15.51 9.87 -16.20
CA SER A 251 -14.49 9.42 -15.24
C SER A 251 -14.37 10.31 -13.99
N ILE A 252 -14.68 11.62 -14.08
CA ILE A 252 -14.53 12.56 -12.95
C ILE A 252 -15.32 12.12 -11.70
N PRO A 253 -16.63 11.77 -11.76
CA PRO A 253 -17.40 11.43 -10.56
C PRO A 253 -16.84 10.22 -9.81
N ASN A 254 -16.39 9.18 -10.52
CA ASN A 254 -15.81 7.99 -9.92
C ASN A 254 -14.51 8.31 -9.18
N LEU A 255 -13.57 8.97 -9.87
CA LEU A 255 -12.28 9.33 -9.27
C LEU A 255 -12.43 10.35 -8.12
N ALA A 256 -13.36 11.30 -8.25
CA ALA A 256 -13.66 12.25 -7.18
C ALA A 256 -14.32 11.58 -5.97
N HIS A 257 -15.16 10.55 -6.18
CA HIS A 257 -15.69 9.75 -5.09
C HIS A 257 -14.58 8.96 -4.40
N LEU A 258 -13.74 8.26 -5.16
CA LEU A 258 -12.60 7.51 -4.65
C LEU A 258 -11.67 8.37 -3.78
N PHE A 259 -11.39 9.61 -4.19
CA PHE A 259 -10.58 10.55 -3.41
C PHE A 259 -11.19 10.87 -2.03
N ARG A 260 -12.52 10.92 -1.93
CA ARG A 260 -13.24 11.20 -0.67
C ARG A 260 -13.44 9.97 0.19
N THR A 261 -13.34 8.77 -0.38
CA THR A 261 -13.52 7.51 0.33
C THR A 261 -12.44 7.34 1.41
N PRO A 262 -12.80 7.03 2.66
CA PRO A 262 -11.85 6.92 3.76
C PRO A 262 -10.93 5.69 3.65
N VAL A 263 -11.45 4.60 3.08
CA VAL A 263 -10.74 3.33 2.89
C VAL A 263 -10.79 2.97 1.42
N LEU A 264 -9.65 3.10 0.74
CA LEU A 264 -9.53 2.79 -0.68
C LEU A 264 -8.32 1.92 -0.93
N HIS A 265 -8.56 0.66 -1.28
CA HIS A 265 -7.51 -0.25 -1.72
C HIS A 265 -6.92 0.20 -3.06
N PRO A 266 -5.58 0.21 -3.25
CA PRO A 266 -4.95 0.67 -4.48
C PRO A 266 -5.44 -0.05 -5.74
N GLU A 267 -5.72 -1.36 -5.68
CA GLU A 267 -6.23 -2.08 -6.85
C GLU A 267 -7.53 -1.47 -7.42
N ARG A 268 -8.42 -0.97 -6.55
CA ARG A 268 -9.66 -0.33 -7.01
C ARG A 268 -9.37 0.98 -7.74
N LEU A 269 -8.41 1.76 -7.26
CA LEU A 269 -7.95 2.97 -7.96
C LEU A 269 -7.30 2.62 -9.30
N TYR A 270 -6.46 1.58 -9.32
CA TYR A 270 -5.84 1.08 -10.54
C TYR A 270 -6.90 0.71 -11.59
N PHE A 271 -7.98 0.01 -11.22
CA PHE A 271 -9.05 -0.34 -12.16
C PHE A 271 -9.68 0.89 -12.83
N GLU A 272 -10.05 1.92 -12.06
CA GLU A 272 -10.64 3.14 -12.61
C GLU A 272 -9.65 3.92 -13.50
N MET A 273 -8.38 3.99 -13.10
CA MET A 273 -7.33 4.62 -13.90
C MET A 273 -7.05 3.85 -15.19
N ALA A 274 -7.03 2.52 -15.12
CA ALA A 274 -6.80 1.65 -16.25
C ALA A 274 -7.96 1.72 -17.26
N GLU A 275 -9.20 1.79 -16.78
CA GLU A 275 -10.38 2.00 -17.61
C GLU A 275 -10.31 3.37 -18.33
N LEU A 276 -9.97 4.44 -17.61
CA LEU A 276 -9.74 5.76 -18.20
C LEU A 276 -8.64 5.73 -19.27
N ALA A 277 -7.50 5.11 -18.97
CA ALA A 277 -6.40 4.99 -19.92
C ALA A 277 -6.84 4.22 -21.19
N GLY A 278 -7.55 3.11 -21.04
CA GLY A 278 -8.09 2.33 -22.16
C GLY A 278 -9.07 3.13 -23.03
N MET A 279 -9.94 3.93 -22.42
CA MET A 279 -10.83 4.83 -23.16
C MET A 279 -10.04 5.91 -23.94
N LEU A 280 -9.02 6.50 -23.32
CA LEU A 280 -8.17 7.53 -23.95
C LEU A 280 -7.33 6.99 -25.11
N MET A 281 -6.94 5.71 -25.09
CA MET A 281 -6.24 5.07 -26.20
C MET A 281 -7.05 5.04 -27.50
N THR A 282 -8.38 5.15 -27.43
CA THR A 282 -9.25 5.32 -28.62
C THR A 282 -8.86 6.53 -29.48
N PHE A 283 -8.25 7.54 -28.87
CA PHE A 283 -7.82 8.77 -29.53
C PHE A 283 -6.33 8.80 -29.87
N THR A 284 -5.56 7.77 -29.50
CA THR A 284 -4.10 7.71 -29.64
C THR A 284 -3.70 6.51 -30.49
N PRO A 285 -3.51 6.67 -31.81
CA PRO A 285 -3.35 5.55 -32.75
C PRO A 285 -2.10 4.68 -32.48
N ASP A 286 -1.08 5.25 -31.84
CA ASP A 286 0.18 4.57 -31.55
C ASP A 286 0.15 3.73 -30.25
N ARG A 287 -0.99 3.66 -29.55
CA ARG A 287 -1.14 2.93 -28.28
C ARG A 287 -2.23 1.86 -28.38
N HIS A 288 -2.00 0.70 -27.77
CA HIS A 288 -2.98 -0.38 -27.73
C HIS A 288 -3.40 -0.70 -26.27
N PRO A 289 -4.69 -1.01 -25.99
CA PRO A 289 -5.14 -1.42 -24.65
C PRO A 289 -4.45 -2.64 -24.01
N LYS A 290 -3.61 -3.36 -24.78
CA LYS A 290 -2.83 -4.50 -24.28
C LYS A 290 -1.53 -4.06 -23.60
N ASP A 291 -1.10 -2.83 -23.89
CA ASP A 291 0.14 -2.24 -23.40
C ASP A 291 -0.07 -1.51 -22.07
N ILE A 292 -1.26 -1.66 -21.48
CA ILE A 292 -1.56 -1.07 -20.18
C ILE A 292 -0.67 -1.68 -19.10
N VAL A 293 -0.15 -0.82 -18.23
CA VAL A 293 0.73 -1.21 -17.12
C VAL A 293 -0.01 -2.23 -16.26
N ARG A 294 0.62 -3.36 -15.95
CA ARG A 294 0.00 -4.39 -15.09
C ARG A 294 0.06 -3.96 -13.64
N TYR A 295 -0.99 -4.28 -12.89
CA TYR A 295 -1.00 -4.05 -11.45
C TYR A 295 -0.03 -4.99 -10.73
N GLU A 296 0.96 -4.41 -10.05
CA GLU A 296 1.86 -5.15 -9.17
C GLU A 296 1.79 -4.60 -7.75
N HIS A 297 1.13 -5.32 -6.84
CA HIS A 297 0.94 -4.85 -5.45
C HIS A 297 2.25 -4.64 -4.68
N LYS A 298 3.34 -5.30 -5.12
CA LYS A 298 4.68 -5.14 -4.54
C LYS A 298 5.47 -3.98 -5.15
N ASP A 299 5.03 -3.42 -6.27
CA ASP A 299 5.63 -2.26 -6.93
C ASP A 299 4.54 -1.24 -7.32
N LEU A 300 3.95 -0.62 -6.30
CA LEU A 300 2.89 0.38 -6.50
C LEU A 300 3.43 1.66 -7.14
N TYR A 301 4.67 2.07 -6.82
CA TYR A 301 5.27 3.24 -7.46
C TYR A 301 5.44 3.00 -8.96
N GLY A 302 6.09 1.91 -9.38
CA GLY A 302 6.25 1.58 -10.79
C GLY A 302 4.91 1.46 -11.52
N THR A 303 3.92 0.82 -10.91
CA THR A 303 2.57 0.68 -11.45
C THR A 303 1.89 2.04 -11.70
N PHE A 304 1.77 2.86 -10.65
CA PHE A 304 0.97 4.08 -10.72
C PHE A 304 1.69 5.24 -11.42
N SER A 305 3.01 5.36 -11.28
CA SER A 305 3.80 6.40 -11.94
C SER A 305 3.72 6.29 -13.46
N GLN A 306 3.89 5.08 -14.00
CA GLN A 306 3.75 4.84 -15.42
C GLN A 306 2.31 5.06 -15.89
N LEU A 307 1.32 4.57 -15.14
CA LEU A 307 -0.09 4.71 -15.54
C LEU A 307 -0.54 6.17 -15.56
N ILE A 308 -0.16 6.98 -14.56
CA ILE A 308 -0.51 8.41 -14.53
C ILE A 308 0.20 9.18 -15.64
N GLU A 309 1.46 8.86 -15.95
CA GLU A 309 2.20 9.47 -17.05
C GLU A 309 1.52 9.19 -18.39
N GLN A 310 1.14 7.93 -18.66
CA GLN A 310 0.39 7.56 -19.86
C GLN A 310 -0.93 8.34 -19.99
N ILE A 311 -1.69 8.48 -18.90
CA ILE A 311 -2.95 9.24 -18.89
C ILE A 311 -2.69 10.72 -19.18
N ARG A 312 -1.67 11.32 -18.57
CA ARG A 312 -1.30 12.74 -18.79
C ARG A 312 -0.94 13.00 -20.24
N ASP A 313 -0.06 12.18 -20.82
CA ASP A 313 0.34 12.27 -22.22
C ASP A 313 -0.85 12.22 -23.17
N MET A 314 -1.76 11.26 -22.96
CA MET A 314 -2.96 11.11 -23.80
C MET A 314 -3.95 12.26 -23.60
N LEU A 315 -4.07 12.82 -22.40
CA LEU A 315 -4.89 14.00 -22.19
C LEU A 315 -4.31 15.22 -22.92
N GLU A 316 -2.99 15.38 -23.01
CA GLU A 316 -2.35 16.49 -23.72
C GLU A 316 -2.45 16.36 -25.25
N THR A 317 -2.08 15.20 -25.79
CA THR A 317 -1.99 14.94 -27.24
C THR A 317 -3.32 15.01 -27.99
N VAL A 318 -4.45 14.78 -27.32
CA VAL A 318 -5.76 14.66 -27.98
C VAL A 318 -6.42 16.02 -28.28
N ILE A 319 -5.78 17.16 -27.99
CA ILE A 319 -6.23 18.45 -28.56
C ILE A 319 -5.59 18.62 -29.94
N PRO A 320 -6.32 18.53 -31.05
CA PRO A 320 -5.78 18.88 -32.35
C PRO A 320 -5.69 20.41 -32.40
N THR A 321 -4.54 20.96 -32.03
CA THR A 321 -4.15 22.28 -32.52
C THR A 321 -3.96 22.11 -34.02
N ARG A 322 -4.75 22.82 -34.84
CA ARG A 322 -4.59 22.83 -36.30
C ARG A 322 -3.23 23.46 -36.67
N CYS A 323 -2.13 22.74 -36.46
CA CYS A 323 -0.84 23.06 -37.02
C CYS A 323 -0.60 22.12 -38.19
N VAL A 324 -0.75 22.66 -39.41
CA VAL A 324 -0.31 21.96 -40.62
C VAL A 324 1.20 22.17 -40.72
N PRO A 325 2.04 21.11 -40.73
CA PRO A 325 3.46 21.27 -40.98
C PRO A 325 3.67 21.76 -42.42
N ILE A 326 4.21 22.96 -42.58
CA ILE A 326 4.60 23.49 -43.89
C ILE A 326 5.98 22.94 -44.23
N PHE A 327 6.02 21.90 -45.06
CA PHE A 327 7.29 21.46 -45.66
C PHE A 327 7.68 22.43 -46.77
N ARG A 328 8.70 23.25 -46.52
CA ARG A 328 9.30 24.11 -47.54
C ARG A 328 10.09 23.22 -48.51
N LYS A 329 9.56 22.98 -49.72
CA LYS A 329 10.37 22.43 -50.82
C LYS A 329 11.46 23.45 -51.14
N VAL A 330 12.70 23.11 -50.83
CA VAL A 330 13.88 23.82 -51.35
C VAL A 330 14.03 23.32 -52.79
N SER A 331 13.77 24.23 -53.74
CA SER A 331 14.03 24.06 -55.17
C SER A 331 15.50 24.15 -55.49
#